data_AF-A0A8H5G1K1-F1
#
_entry.id   AF-A0A8H5G1K1-F1
#
_cell.length_a   1.000
_cell.length_b   1.000
_cell.length_c   1.000
_cell.angle_alpha   90.00
_cell.angle_beta   90.00
_cell.angle_gamma   90.00
#
_symmetry.space_group_name_H-M   'P 1'
#
loop_
_entity.id
_entity.type
_entity.pdbx_description
1 polymer ?
#
loop_
_entity_poly.entity_id
_entity_poly.type
_entity_poly.pdbx_seq_one_letter_code
_entity_poly.pdbx_strand_id
1 'polypeptide(L)'
;MVKFTAKFAVDNPKGELAYHAFIKDLRERLAAGDIIKDVPILAPQVALGGVLEFFDAELRQGSSSGDRIYLKLQTDNLSLIGFRPYGSNTWHELGPEGQDTPLINEPGTTTEMLGFGSSYDDLCAAGNKQLKDIQLSSDTISFAIQRLAWTDHQSYTSKSEEFSIAWALLQLKFAISEAIKLRNVSSFISKSWSAGEEGLKPDAALIAQVYSWARLSSAVQRVQNEGVEFYVDGQMTNIWSFEEAVLALGIMHLTNTTRSSRLKHPITDLASIAPFPQGQPLLEIFYVRVNEIVQSSNTFHGRIYVTDSVGSVIVWTTNNTITAVTGEELVFIGPSRPLYAADQFTIGTVLLHSSTTADTEIDIKFNPFDYYAGAEYDVPIIRRISQTWGSANVCYMAMTNGLYAKISVILVKRTMT
;
A
#
# COMPACT_ATOMS: atom_id res chain seq x y z
N MET A 1 -14.15 8.68 -14.56
CA MET A 1 -14.81 8.09 -15.76
C MET A 1 -14.38 6.64 -15.88
N VAL A 2 -15.25 5.69 -16.28
CA VAL A 2 -14.85 4.29 -16.52
C VAL A 2 -14.29 4.15 -17.94
N LYS A 3 -13.05 3.71 -18.06
CA LYS A 3 -12.31 3.54 -19.31
C LYS A 3 -12.71 2.26 -20.05
N PHE A 4 -12.88 1.16 -19.30
CA PHE A 4 -13.33 -0.13 -19.83
C PHE A 4 -13.89 -1.02 -18.72
N THR A 5 -14.61 -2.07 -19.11
CA THR A 5 -15.01 -3.17 -18.23
C THR A 5 -14.38 -4.47 -18.73
N ALA A 6 -13.72 -5.20 -17.83
CA ALA A 6 -13.16 -6.52 -18.10
C ALA A 6 -13.97 -7.58 -17.35
N LYS A 7 -14.28 -8.69 -18.03
CA LYS A 7 -15.17 -9.73 -17.48
C LYS A 7 -14.40 -10.99 -17.17
N PHE A 8 -14.64 -11.55 -15.99
CA PHE A 8 -14.05 -12.81 -15.57
C PHE A 8 -15.06 -13.69 -14.85
N ALA A 9 -15.01 -14.98 -15.15
CA ALA A 9 -15.80 -16.01 -14.52
C ALA A 9 -14.86 -16.93 -13.76
N VAL A 10 -15.00 -17.02 -12.43
CA VAL A 10 -14.09 -17.82 -11.59
C VAL A 10 -14.27 -19.31 -11.86
N ASP A 11 -15.50 -19.72 -12.19
CA ASP A 11 -15.89 -21.07 -12.58
C ASP A 11 -15.61 -21.39 -14.06
N ASN A 12 -14.76 -20.61 -14.73
CA ASN A 12 -14.42 -20.86 -16.12
C ASN A 12 -13.82 -22.28 -16.28
N PRO A 13 -14.27 -23.10 -17.24
CA PRO A 13 -13.78 -24.47 -17.41
C PRO A 13 -12.29 -24.55 -17.78
N LYS A 14 -11.67 -23.46 -18.24
CA LYS A 14 -10.22 -23.37 -18.46
C LYS A 14 -9.44 -23.09 -17.17
N GLY A 15 -10.10 -22.88 -16.04
CA GLY A 15 -9.52 -22.71 -14.70
C GLY A 15 -8.41 -21.66 -14.65
N GLU A 16 -7.26 -22.05 -14.11
CA GLU A 16 -6.06 -21.21 -13.97
C GLU A 16 -5.62 -20.56 -15.30
N LEU A 17 -5.83 -21.22 -16.45
CA LEU A 17 -5.44 -20.68 -17.75
C LEU A 17 -6.32 -19.48 -18.15
N ALA A 18 -7.61 -19.52 -17.83
CA ALA A 18 -8.50 -18.39 -18.05
C ALA A 18 -8.16 -17.23 -17.12
N TYR A 19 -7.81 -17.52 -15.86
CA TYR A 19 -7.37 -16.49 -14.91
C TYR A 19 -6.09 -15.81 -15.38
N HIS A 20 -5.08 -16.59 -15.78
CA HIS A 20 -3.83 -16.04 -16.29
C HIS A 20 -4.04 -15.16 -17.52
N ALA A 21 -4.88 -15.62 -18.48
CA ALA A 21 -5.22 -14.84 -19.67
C ALA A 21 -5.96 -13.54 -19.32
N PHE A 22 -6.87 -13.57 -18.34
CA PHE A 22 -7.59 -12.39 -17.87
C PHE A 22 -6.65 -11.35 -17.25
N ILE A 23 -5.74 -11.76 -16.36
CA ILE A 23 -4.76 -10.84 -15.75
C ILE A 23 -3.81 -10.27 -16.82
N LYS A 24 -3.42 -11.08 -17.82
CA LYS A 24 -2.60 -10.60 -18.93
C LYS A 24 -3.32 -9.55 -19.78
N ASP A 25 -4.58 -9.79 -20.16
CA ASP A 25 -5.42 -8.83 -20.91
C ASP A 25 -5.60 -7.51 -20.13
N LEU A 26 -5.76 -7.57 -18.81
CA LEU A 26 -5.81 -6.36 -17.97
C LEU A 26 -4.52 -5.55 -18.06
N ARG A 27 -3.34 -6.17 -17.92
CA ARG A 27 -2.05 -5.48 -18.04
C ARG A 27 -1.88 -4.82 -19.42
N GLU A 28 -2.31 -5.49 -20.49
CA GLU A 28 -2.25 -4.96 -21.85
C GLU A 28 -3.16 -3.73 -22.04
N ARG A 29 -4.36 -3.74 -21.46
CA ARG A 29 -5.31 -2.61 -21.55
C ARG A 29 -4.94 -1.41 -20.66
N LEU A 30 -4.25 -1.67 -19.56
CA LEU A 30 -3.84 -0.64 -18.59
C LEU A 30 -2.52 0.05 -18.97
N ALA A 31 -1.72 -0.57 -19.86
CA ALA A 31 -0.48 0.02 -20.35
C ALA A 31 -0.74 1.39 -21.01
N ALA A 32 0.01 2.41 -20.58
CA ALA A 32 -0.18 3.80 -21.03
C ALA A 32 0.99 4.36 -21.85
N GLY A 33 2.05 3.58 -22.09
CA GLY A 33 3.21 4.04 -22.85
C GLY A 33 4.38 3.06 -22.83
N ASP A 34 5.50 3.51 -22.27
CA ASP A 34 6.77 2.79 -22.30
C ASP A 34 6.68 1.38 -21.70
N ILE A 35 7.54 0.51 -22.23
CA ILE A 35 7.68 -0.88 -21.80
C ILE A 35 9.16 -1.09 -21.51
N ILE A 36 9.49 -1.57 -20.32
CA ILE A 36 10.86 -1.94 -19.94
C ILE A 36 10.91 -3.45 -19.84
N LYS A 37 11.68 -4.09 -20.73
CA LYS A 37 11.89 -5.56 -20.73
C LYS A 37 10.56 -6.34 -20.61
N ASP A 38 9.61 -6.00 -21.49
CA ASP A 38 8.26 -6.58 -21.55
C ASP A 38 7.35 -6.33 -20.32
N VAL A 39 7.73 -5.41 -19.44
CA VAL A 39 6.89 -4.93 -18.35
C VAL A 39 6.30 -3.58 -18.75
N PRO A 40 4.97 -3.48 -18.96
CA PRO A 40 4.32 -2.21 -19.26
C PRO A 40 4.36 -1.24 -18.07
N ILE A 41 4.13 0.04 -18.34
CA ILE A 41 4.00 1.09 -17.32
C ILE A 41 2.59 1.69 -17.38
N LEU A 42 2.02 1.98 -16.20
CA LEU A 42 0.72 2.66 -16.05
C LEU A 42 0.79 4.13 -16.49
N ALA A 43 -0.37 4.77 -16.57
CA ALA A 43 -0.46 6.22 -16.77
C ALA A 43 0.13 6.97 -15.55
N PRO A 44 0.52 8.25 -15.72
CA PRO A 44 0.89 9.09 -14.59
C PRO A 44 -0.21 9.11 -13.53
N GLN A 45 0.20 9.02 -12.26
CA GLN A 45 -0.74 9.13 -11.14
C GLN A 45 -1.40 10.51 -11.12
N VAL A 46 -2.71 10.52 -10.98
CA VAL A 46 -3.52 11.73 -10.94
C VAL A 46 -3.33 12.40 -9.58
N ALA A 47 -2.90 13.66 -9.61
CA ALA A 47 -2.76 14.48 -8.40
C ALA A 47 -4.13 14.79 -7.76
N LEU A 48 -4.12 15.18 -6.48
CA LEU A 48 -5.33 15.57 -5.76
C LEU A 48 -6.08 16.69 -6.50
N GLY A 49 -7.39 16.53 -6.67
CA GLY A 49 -8.24 17.43 -7.43
C GLY A 49 -8.25 17.19 -8.94
N GLY A 50 -7.44 16.25 -9.44
CA GLY A 50 -7.44 15.81 -10.83
C GLY A 50 -8.64 14.91 -11.17
N VAL A 51 -8.78 14.62 -12.48
CA VAL A 51 -9.87 13.76 -12.97
C VAL A 51 -9.44 12.31 -12.93
N LEU A 52 -10.06 11.52 -12.05
CA LEU A 52 -9.79 10.10 -11.91
C LEU A 52 -10.39 9.27 -13.06
N GLU A 53 -9.57 8.34 -13.56
CA GLU A 53 -9.97 7.31 -14.52
C GLU A 53 -10.01 5.93 -13.84
N PHE A 54 -11.10 5.21 -14.04
CA PHE A 54 -11.36 3.91 -13.45
C PHE A 54 -11.50 2.84 -14.52
N PHE A 55 -11.35 1.58 -14.13
CA PHE A 55 -11.86 0.45 -14.89
C PHE A 55 -12.68 -0.45 -13.96
N ASP A 56 -13.64 -1.16 -14.55
CA ASP A 56 -14.47 -2.10 -13.83
C ASP A 56 -14.03 -3.54 -14.12
N ALA A 57 -13.85 -4.35 -13.08
CA ALA A 57 -13.74 -5.79 -13.20
C ALA A 57 -15.10 -6.42 -12.85
N GLU A 58 -15.81 -6.91 -13.86
CA GLU A 58 -17.04 -7.69 -13.70
C GLU A 58 -16.65 -9.13 -13.37
N LEU A 59 -16.88 -9.52 -12.11
CA LEU A 59 -16.56 -10.86 -11.62
C LEU A 59 -17.86 -11.64 -11.41
N ARG A 60 -17.88 -12.90 -11.86
CA ARG A 60 -19.00 -13.82 -11.63
C ARG A 60 -18.55 -15.19 -11.16
N GLN A 61 -19.43 -15.81 -10.38
CA GLN A 61 -19.41 -17.24 -10.08
C GLN A 61 -20.71 -17.88 -10.58
N GLY A 62 -20.60 -19.04 -11.20
CA GLY A 62 -21.76 -19.78 -11.69
C GLY A 62 -22.36 -19.21 -12.99
N SER A 63 -23.41 -19.90 -13.45
CA SER A 63 -24.18 -19.52 -14.63
C SER A 63 -25.38 -18.61 -14.32
N SER A 64 -25.75 -18.45 -13.04
CA SER A 64 -26.82 -17.54 -12.62
C SER A 64 -26.33 -16.10 -12.58
N SER A 65 -27.23 -15.13 -12.79
CA SER A 65 -26.89 -13.70 -12.73
C SER A 65 -26.72 -13.17 -11.30
N GLY A 66 -27.07 -13.96 -10.28
CA GLY A 66 -27.12 -13.53 -8.88
C GLY A 66 -25.76 -13.38 -8.21
N ASP A 67 -24.77 -14.20 -8.57
CA ASP A 67 -23.44 -14.18 -7.95
C ASP A 67 -22.44 -13.42 -8.82
N ARG A 68 -22.76 -12.13 -9.04
CA ARG A 68 -21.98 -11.23 -9.88
C ARG A 68 -21.79 -9.89 -9.22
N ILE A 69 -20.58 -9.35 -9.34
CA ILE A 69 -20.21 -8.03 -8.82
C ILE A 69 -19.39 -7.26 -9.86
N TYR A 70 -19.34 -5.94 -9.68
CA TYR A 70 -18.37 -5.06 -10.32
C TYR A 70 -17.41 -4.56 -9.25
N LEU A 71 -16.10 -4.73 -9.46
CA LEU A 71 -15.09 -4.01 -8.69
C LEU A 71 -14.65 -2.79 -9.48
N LYS A 72 -14.51 -1.64 -8.82
CA LYS A 72 -13.99 -0.43 -9.44
C LYS A 72 -12.59 -0.14 -8.95
N LEU A 73 -11.66 0.00 -9.89
CA LEU A 73 -10.24 0.24 -9.61
C LEU A 73 -9.75 1.46 -10.37
N GLN A 74 -8.84 2.24 -9.77
CA GLN A 74 -8.12 3.32 -10.45
C GLN A 74 -7.17 2.77 -11.52
N THR A 75 -7.03 3.47 -12.64
CA THR A 75 -6.22 3.00 -13.78
C THR A 75 -4.74 3.35 -13.69
N ASP A 76 -4.37 4.30 -12.83
CA ASP A 76 -3.01 4.86 -12.69
C ASP A 76 -2.19 4.23 -11.56
N ASN A 77 -2.84 3.73 -10.50
CA ASN A 77 -2.20 3.07 -9.36
C ASN A 77 -2.84 1.71 -8.98
N LEU A 78 -3.94 1.33 -9.63
CA LEU A 78 -4.69 0.09 -9.39
C LEU A 78 -5.30 -0.02 -7.98
N SER A 79 -5.48 1.10 -7.28
CA SER A 79 -6.21 1.15 -6.01
C SER A 79 -7.65 0.70 -6.19
N LEU A 80 -8.07 -0.24 -5.34
CA LEU A 80 -9.48 -0.66 -5.25
C LEU A 80 -10.28 0.45 -4.57
N ILE A 81 -11.33 0.90 -5.24
CA ILE A 81 -12.17 2.01 -4.77
C ILE A 81 -13.46 1.51 -4.15
N GLY A 82 -14.07 0.49 -4.74
CA GLY A 82 -15.32 -0.04 -4.21
C GLY A 82 -15.85 -1.19 -5.05
N PHE A 83 -17.05 -1.64 -4.69
CA PHE A 83 -17.76 -2.68 -5.41
C PHE A 83 -19.24 -2.37 -5.57
N ARG A 84 -19.89 -3.04 -6.51
CA ARG A 84 -21.34 -2.98 -6.71
C ARG A 84 -21.89 -4.35 -7.07
N PRO A 85 -22.88 -4.87 -6.34
CA PRO A 85 -23.58 -6.09 -6.71
C PRO A 85 -24.33 -5.95 -8.04
N TYR A 86 -24.41 -7.03 -8.81
CA TYR A 86 -25.13 -7.00 -10.08
C TYR A 86 -26.64 -6.78 -9.85
N GLY A 87 -27.22 -5.86 -10.62
CA GLY A 87 -28.63 -5.47 -10.48
C GLY A 87 -28.88 -4.38 -9.44
N SER A 88 -27.86 -3.99 -8.67
CA SER A 88 -27.92 -2.85 -7.76
C SER A 88 -27.55 -1.54 -8.43
N ASN A 89 -28.15 -0.47 -7.92
CA ASN A 89 -27.77 0.90 -8.25
C ASN A 89 -26.85 1.52 -7.17
N THR A 90 -26.50 0.78 -6.12
CA THR A 90 -25.64 1.26 -5.04
C THR A 90 -24.21 0.77 -5.22
N TRP A 91 -23.26 1.69 -5.30
CA TRP A 91 -21.84 1.44 -5.12
C TRP A 91 -21.49 1.49 -3.63
N HIS A 92 -20.74 0.50 -3.18
CA HIS A 92 -20.16 0.44 -1.84
C HIS A 92 -18.70 0.83 -1.95
N GLU A 93 -18.38 2.03 -1.47
CA GLU A 93 -17.09 2.67 -1.63
C GLU A 93 -16.24 2.56 -0.36
N LEU A 94 -14.97 2.21 -0.54
CA LEU A 94 -13.95 2.25 0.50
C LEU A 94 -13.61 3.70 0.82
N GLY A 95 -13.66 4.06 2.09
CA GLY A 95 -13.22 5.35 2.59
C GLY A 95 -13.36 5.40 4.11
N PRO A 96 -12.45 6.10 4.80
CA PRO A 96 -12.45 6.16 6.25
C PRO A 96 -13.74 6.80 6.79
N GLU A 97 -14.09 6.47 8.03
CA GLU A 97 -15.21 7.09 8.74
C GLU A 97 -15.09 8.63 8.72
N GLY A 98 -16.19 9.31 8.38
CA GLY A 98 -16.24 10.77 8.24
C GLY A 98 -15.87 11.30 6.84
N GLN A 99 -15.58 10.43 5.87
CA GLN A 99 -15.44 10.81 4.47
C GLN A 99 -16.80 11.03 3.81
N ASP A 100 -17.17 12.29 3.57
CA ASP A 100 -18.52 12.65 3.05
C ASP A 100 -18.58 12.78 1.52
N THR A 101 -17.44 12.82 0.83
CA THR A 101 -17.39 13.01 -0.63
C THR A 101 -16.91 11.73 -1.31
N PRO A 102 -17.78 11.00 -2.04
CA PRO A 102 -17.42 9.78 -2.75
C PRO A 102 -16.60 10.08 -4.02
N LEU A 103 -15.69 9.19 -4.40
CA LEU A 103 -15.01 9.20 -5.71
C LEU A 103 -15.89 8.61 -6.80
N ILE A 104 -16.80 7.71 -6.43
CA ILE A 104 -17.77 7.13 -7.34
C ILE A 104 -18.99 8.03 -7.41
N ASN A 105 -19.10 8.78 -8.50
CA ASN A 105 -20.23 9.65 -8.80
C ASN A 105 -20.74 9.38 -10.23
N GLU A 106 -21.36 8.21 -10.41
CA GLU A 106 -21.91 7.79 -11.71
C GLU A 106 -23.40 8.14 -11.81
N PRO A 107 -23.85 8.76 -12.91
CA PRO A 107 -25.26 9.11 -13.09
C PRO A 107 -26.18 7.89 -12.94
N GLY A 108 -27.24 8.03 -12.14
CA GLY A 108 -28.22 6.97 -11.89
C GLY A 108 -27.79 5.91 -10.86
N THR A 109 -26.67 6.13 -10.17
CA THR A 109 -26.22 5.31 -9.04
C THR A 109 -26.20 6.11 -7.74
N THR A 110 -26.28 5.40 -6.62
CA THR A 110 -26.01 5.91 -5.28
C THR A 110 -24.68 5.36 -4.79
N THR A 111 -24.01 6.07 -3.88
CA THR A 111 -22.75 5.60 -3.30
C THR A 111 -22.88 5.61 -1.77
N GLU A 112 -22.59 4.48 -1.15
CA GLU A 112 -22.56 4.27 0.28
C GLU A 112 -21.12 4.02 0.72
N MET A 113 -20.65 4.77 1.72
CA MET A 113 -19.30 4.62 2.25
C MET A 113 -19.27 3.46 3.25
N LEU A 114 -18.27 2.59 3.13
CA LEU A 114 -18.09 1.42 4.00
C LEU A 114 -17.53 1.76 5.40
N GLY A 115 -16.98 2.97 5.58
CA GLY A 115 -16.42 3.42 6.86
C GLY A 115 -14.99 2.96 7.14
N PHE A 116 -14.36 2.23 6.22
CA PHE A 116 -12.93 1.87 6.27
C PHE A 116 -12.24 2.06 4.92
N GLY A 117 -10.96 2.41 4.97
CA GLY A 117 -10.13 2.72 3.79
C GLY A 117 -9.69 1.49 2.98
N SER A 118 -9.06 1.76 1.83
CA SER A 118 -8.57 0.73 0.89
C SER A 118 -7.16 0.23 1.20
N SER A 119 -6.47 0.81 2.20
CA SER A 119 -5.14 0.38 2.62
C SER A 119 -5.17 -1.05 3.18
N TYR A 120 -4.03 -1.73 3.16
CA TYR A 120 -3.97 -3.08 3.76
C TYR A 120 -4.26 -3.06 5.24
N ASP A 121 -3.81 -2.02 5.95
CA ASP A 121 -3.98 -1.91 7.39
C ASP A 121 -5.46 -1.68 7.72
N ASP A 122 -6.19 -0.87 6.93
CA ASP A 122 -7.62 -0.64 7.15
C ASP A 122 -8.44 -1.89 6.84
N LEU A 123 -8.17 -2.57 5.71
CA LEU A 123 -8.85 -3.81 5.36
C LEU A 123 -8.55 -4.95 6.35
N CYS A 124 -7.32 -5.04 6.85
CA CYS A 124 -6.94 -6.02 7.87
C CYS A 124 -7.59 -5.72 9.22
N ALA A 125 -7.63 -4.44 9.62
CA ALA A 125 -8.29 -4.01 10.84
C ALA A 125 -9.80 -4.26 10.79
N ALA A 126 -10.46 -3.82 9.72
CA ALA A 126 -11.88 -4.07 9.49
C ALA A 126 -12.19 -5.56 9.33
N GLY A 127 -11.33 -6.34 8.66
CA GLY A 127 -11.48 -7.79 8.52
C GLY A 127 -11.11 -8.62 9.76
N ASN A 128 -10.55 -7.98 10.80
CA ASN A 128 -9.97 -8.61 11.99
C ASN A 128 -9.04 -9.80 11.67
N LYS A 129 -8.20 -9.64 10.65
CA LYS A 129 -7.28 -10.66 10.14
C LYS A 129 -6.02 -10.01 9.60
N GLN A 130 -4.92 -10.75 9.53
CA GLN A 130 -3.67 -10.26 8.95
C GLN A 130 -3.53 -10.66 7.49
N LEU A 131 -2.72 -9.92 6.74
CA LEU A 131 -2.49 -10.20 5.33
C LEU A 131 -1.91 -11.62 5.09
N LYS A 132 -1.07 -12.12 6.01
CA LYS A 132 -0.52 -13.48 5.97
C LYS A 132 -1.55 -14.60 6.08
N ASP A 133 -2.75 -14.27 6.55
CA ASP A 133 -3.83 -15.24 6.72
C ASP A 133 -4.71 -15.36 5.48
N ILE A 134 -4.44 -14.56 4.44
CA ILE A 134 -5.23 -14.56 3.22
C ILE A 134 -5.09 -15.90 2.49
N GLN A 135 -6.23 -16.55 2.26
CA GLN A 135 -6.30 -17.81 1.53
C GLN A 135 -6.78 -17.53 0.12
N LEU A 136 -6.02 -17.98 -0.87
CA LEU A 136 -6.27 -17.74 -2.28
C LEU A 136 -6.43 -19.07 -3.02
N SER A 137 -7.58 -19.27 -3.64
CA SER A 137 -7.93 -20.35 -4.57
C SER A 137 -9.15 -19.94 -5.38
N SER A 138 -9.59 -20.76 -6.35
CA SER A 138 -10.86 -20.49 -7.05
C SER A 138 -12.04 -20.42 -6.09
N ASP A 139 -12.06 -21.26 -5.05
CA ASP A 139 -13.17 -21.39 -4.12
C ASP A 139 -13.22 -20.18 -3.17
N THR A 140 -12.07 -19.74 -2.65
CA THR A 140 -12.05 -18.56 -1.78
C THR A 140 -12.39 -17.27 -2.54
N ILE A 141 -11.94 -17.14 -3.79
CA ILE A 141 -12.32 -16.02 -4.66
C ILE A 141 -13.83 -16.07 -4.98
N SER A 142 -14.36 -17.26 -5.24
CA SER A 142 -15.79 -17.50 -5.44
C SER A 142 -16.62 -17.07 -4.23
N PHE A 143 -16.28 -17.54 -3.02
CA PHE A 143 -16.96 -17.13 -1.79
C PHE A 143 -16.88 -15.63 -1.55
N ALA A 144 -15.76 -14.97 -1.87
CA ALA A 144 -15.65 -13.51 -1.78
C ALA A 144 -16.64 -12.81 -2.73
N ILE A 145 -16.79 -13.29 -3.97
CA ILE A 145 -17.79 -12.76 -4.93
C ILE A 145 -19.20 -12.93 -4.39
N GLN A 146 -19.57 -14.13 -3.93
CA GLN A 146 -20.89 -14.41 -3.36
C GLN A 146 -21.19 -13.52 -2.16
N ARG A 147 -20.21 -13.35 -1.26
CA ARG A 147 -20.38 -12.52 -0.07
C ARG A 147 -20.72 -11.07 -0.43
N LEU A 148 -20.00 -10.51 -1.41
CA LEU A 148 -20.25 -9.15 -1.87
C LEU A 148 -21.53 -9.04 -2.70
N ALA A 149 -21.87 -10.04 -3.52
CA ALA A 149 -23.08 -10.03 -4.35
C ALA A 149 -24.38 -9.94 -3.52
N TRP A 150 -24.39 -10.43 -2.29
CA TRP A 150 -25.58 -10.43 -1.42
C TRP A 150 -25.66 -9.24 -0.47
N THR A 151 -24.72 -8.29 -0.54
CA THR A 151 -24.63 -7.22 0.45
C THR A 151 -25.83 -6.26 0.41
N ASP A 152 -26.42 -6.00 -0.75
CA ASP A 152 -27.62 -5.13 -0.86
C ASP A 152 -28.91 -5.71 -0.25
N HIS A 153 -28.89 -6.98 0.17
CA HIS A 153 -30.06 -7.64 0.75
C HIS A 153 -30.10 -7.54 2.29
N GLN A 154 -29.04 -7.04 2.94
CA GLN A 154 -28.92 -6.96 4.39
C GLN A 154 -28.53 -5.54 4.82
N SER A 155 -29.33 -4.93 5.70
CA SER A 155 -28.99 -3.63 6.28
C SER A 155 -27.73 -3.76 7.16
N TYR A 156 -26.66 -3.07 6.76
CA TYR A 156 -25.37 -2.95 7.45
C TYR A 156 -25.51 -2.55 8.92
N THR A 157 -25.59 -3.52 9.83
CA THR A 157 -25.78 -3.19 11.25
C THR A 157 -24.89 -3.98 12.20
N SER A 158 -24.20 -5.02 11.72
CA SER A 158 -23.34 -5.84 12.58
C SER A 158 -21.86 -5.80 12.20
N LYS A 159 -20.99 -5.75 13.20
CA LYS A 159 -19.52 -5.85 13.02
C LYS A 159 -19.11 -7.12 12.27
N SER A 160 -19.85 -8.22 12.43
CA SER A 160 -19.55 -9.48 11.73
C SER A 160 -19.73 -9.36 10.21
N GLU A 161 -20.65 -8.51 9.74
CA GLU A 161 -20.85 -8.28 8.32
C GLU A 161 -19.71 -7.45 7.74
N GLU A 162 -19.32 -6.38 8.43
CA GLU A 162 -18.14 -5.55 8.12
C GLU A 162 -16.89 -6.42 7.96
N PHE A 163 -16.64 -7.31 8.93
CA PHE A 163 -15.50 -8.23 8.91
C PHE A 163 -15.48 -9.08 7.64
N SER A 164 -16.64 -9.62 7.27
CA SER A 164 -16.77 -10.52 6.12
C SER A 164 -16.61 -9.77 4.80
N ILE A 165 -17.07 -8.53 4.72
CA ILE A 165 -16.95 -7.68 3.52
C ILE A 165 -15.51 -7.22 3.34
N ALA A 166 -14.88 -6.68 4.39
CA ALA A 166 -13.49 -6.25 4.36
C ALA A 166 -12.56 -7.41 3.95
N TRP A 167 -12.81 -8.61 4.48
CA TRP A 167 -12.06 -9.81 4.11
C TRP A 167 -12.26 -10.23 2.64
N ALA A 168 -13.51 -10.21 2.15
CA ALA A 168 -13.81 -10.51 0.75
C ALA A 168 -13.13 -9.49 -0.19
N LEU A 169 -13.17 -8.19 0.14
CA LEU A 169 -12.49 -7.15 -0.61
C LEU A 169 -10.98 -7.33 -0.60
N LEU A 170 -10.39 -7.74 0.53
CA LEU A 170 -8.96 -8.03 0.60
C LEU A 170 -8.56 -9.19 -0.31
N GLN A 171 -9.33 -10.29 -0.31
CA GLN A 171 -9.13 -11.45 -1.21
C GLN A 171 -9.19 -11.03 -2.68
N LEU A 172 -10.19 -10.22 -3.06
CA LEU A 172 -10.35 -9.76 -4.43
C LEU A 172 -9.30 -8.71 -4.83
N LYS A 173 -8.86 -7.85 -3.90
CA LYS A 173 -7.74 -6.94 -4.12
C LYS A 173 -6.47 -7.71 -4.46
N PHE A 174 -6.17 -8.79 -3.73
CA PHE A 174 -5.05 -9.67 -4.06
C PHE A 174 -5.26 -10.38 -5.39
N ALA A 175 -6.45 -10.91 -5.63
CA ALA A 175 -6.78 -11.68 -6.82
C ALA A 175 -6.78 -10.87 -8.12
N ILE A 176 -7.02 -9.55 -8.04
CA ILE A 176 -7.11 -8.67 -9.20
C ILE A 176 -6.00 -7.63 -9.19
N SER A 177 -6.02 -6.65 -8.28
CA SER A 177 -5.04 -5.55 -8.24
C SER A 177 -3.60 -6.07 -8.14
N GLU A 178 -3.31 -6.89 -7.12
CA GLU A 178 -1.93 -7.35 -6.89
C GLU A 178 -1.45 -8.34 -7.93
N ALA A 179 -2.36 -9.16 -8.46
CA ALA A 179 -2.08 -10.02 -9.59
C ALA A 179 -1.76 -9.23 -10.86
N ILE A 180 -2.40 -8.08 -11.12
CA ILE A 180 -2.03 -7.21 -12.25
C ILE A 180 -0.61 -6.65 -12.01
N LYS A 181 -0.36 -6.09 -10.82
CA LYS A 181 0.93 -5.47 -10.43
C LYS A 181 2.11 -6.43 -10.49
N LEU A 182 1.94 -7.67 -10.02
CA LEU A 182 3.04 -8.63 -9.81
C LEU A 182 2.77 -9.98 -10.51
N ARG A 183 3.71 -10.41 -11.37
CA ARG A 183 3.68 -11.74 -11.98
C ARG A 183 3.78 -12.84 -10.94
N ASN A 184 4.57 -12.63 -9.89
CA ASN A 184 4.70 -13.57 -8.77
C ASN A 184 3.36 -13.81 -8.07
N VAL A 185 2.55 -12.77 -7.83
CA VAL A 185 1.21 -12.90 -7.25
C VAL A 185 0.28 -13.64 -8.21
N SER A 186 0.22 -13.26 -9.49
CA SER A 186 -0.61 -13.97 -10.47
C SER A 186 -0.23 -15.45 -10.63
N SER A 187 1.07 -15.76 -10.54
CA SER A 187 1.59 -17.14 -10.61
C SER A 187 1.27 -17.92 -9.34
N PHE A 188 1.35 -17.28 -8.16
CA PHE A 188 0.95 -17.88 -6.89
C PHE A 188 -0.53 -18.27 -6.91
N ILE A 189 -1.41 -17.36 -7.34
CA ILE A 189 -2.85 -17.62 -7.42
C ILE A 189 -3.18 -18.69 -8.45
N SER A 190 -2.48 -18.69 -9.59
CA SER A 190 -2.66 -19.75 -10.60
C SER A 190 -2.30 -21.11 -10.02
N LYS A 191 -1.16 -21.23 -9.33
CA LYS A 191 -0.75 -22.48 -8.66
C LYS A 191 -1.72 -22.90 -7.54
N SER A 192 -2.35 -21.94 -6.87
CA SER A 192 -3.31 -22.19 -5.80
C SER A 192 -4.74 -22.38 -6.30
N TRP A 193 -4.98 -22.31 -7.61
CA TRP A 193 -6.33 -22.27 -8.18
C TRP A 193 -7.17 -23.45 -7.72
N SER A 194 -6.60 -24.66 -7.78
CA SER A 194 -7.26 -25.92 -7.39
C SER A 194 -7.00 -26.34 -5.94
N ALA A 195 -6.55 -25.44 -5.07
CA ALA A 195 -6.24 -25.76 -3.67
C ALA A 195 -7.48 -25.94 -2.78
N GLY A 196 -8.69 -25.78 -3.32
CA GLY A 196 -9.95 -25.93 -2.57
C GLY A 196 -10.19 -24.81 -1.57
N GLU A 197 -11.05 -25.07 -0.58
CA GLU A 197 -11.49 -24.09 0.42
C GLU A 197 -10.38 -23.62 1.39
N GLU A 198 -9.37 -24.45 1.64
CA GLU A 198 -8.25 -24.07 2.51
C GLU A 198 -7.28 -23.10 1.82
N GLY A 199 -7.25 -23.09 0.48
CA GLY A 199 -6.40 -22.23 -0.33
C GLY A 199 -4.91 -22.33 -0.02
N LEU A 200 -4.10 -21.52 -0.71
CA LEU A 200 -2.71 -21.27 -0.29
C LEU A 200 -2.60 -19.88 0.34
N LYS A 201 -1.72 -19.77 1.34
CA LYS A 201 -1.36 -18.51 1.99
C LYS A 201 -0.05 -17.96 1.44
N PRO A 202 0.04 -16.64 1.17
CA PRO A 202 1.29 -16.05 0.71
C PRO A 202 2.34 -16.09 1.84
N ASP A 203 3.58 -16.37 1.47
CA ASP A 203 4.68 -16.25 2.41
C ASP A 203 5.06 -14.78 2.67
N ALA A 204 5.96 -14.56 3.63
CA ALA A 204 6.42 -13.22 3.98
C ALA A 204 7.08 -12.49 2.80
N ALA A 205 7.74 -13.22 1.90
CA ALA A 205 8.44 -12.61 0.77
C ALA A 205 7.47 -12.08 -0.29
N LEU A 206 6.43 -12.85 -0.62
CA LEU A 206 5.39 -12.41 -1.54
C LEU A 206 4.61 -11.22 -0.97
N ILE A 207 4.34 -11.21 0.34
CA ILE A 207 3.73 -10.07 1.02
C ILE A 207 4.63 -8.83 0.93
N ALA A 208 5.93 -8.97 1.18
CA ALA A 208 6.87 -7.87 1.08
C ALA A 208 6.96 -7.30 -0.36
N GLN A 209 6.85 -8.16 -1.38
CA GLN A 209 6.79 -7.73 -2.78
C GLN A 209 5.55 -6.87 -3.05
N VAL A 210 4.38 -7.25 -2.52
CA VAL A 210 3.13 -6.47 -2.62
C VAL A 210 3.30 -5.08 -2.00
N TYR A 211 3.91 -4.99 -0.82
CA TYR A 211 4.20 -3.70 -0.19
C TYR A 211 5.28 -2.89 -0.92
N SER A 212 6.13 -3.51 -1.75
CA SER A 212 7.29 -2.86 -2.40
C SER A 212 7.05 -2.50 -3.87
N TRP A 213 5.81 -2.57 -4.37
CA TRP A 213 5.54 -2.47 -5.81
C TRP A 213 6.04 -1.17 -6.45
N ALA A 214 5.80 0.00 -5.85
CA ALA A 214 6.26 1.26 -6.45
C ALA A 214 7.76 1.45 -6.28
N ARG A 215 8.34 1.02 -5.16
CA ARG A 215 9.81 1.01 -4.99
C ARG A 215 10.50 0.12 -6.03
N LEU A 216 9.99 -1.08 -6.28
CA LEU A 216 10.50 -1.98 -7.33
C LEU A 216 10.33 -1.35 -8.72
N SER A 217 9.17 -0.76 -9.00
CA SER A 217 8.90 -0.04 -10.25
C SER A 217 9.90 1.11 -10.48
N SER A 218 10.17 1.89 -9.43
CA SER A 218 11.14 2.98 -9.42
C SER A 218 12.55 2.48 -9.70
N ALA A 219 13.01 1.46 -8.96
CA ALA A 219 14.35 0.92 -9.14
C ALA A 219 14.60 0.42 -10.57
N VAL A 220 13.64 -0.29 -11.17
CA VAL A 220 13.73 -0.74 -12.57
C VAL A 220 13.79 0.43 -13.55
N GLN A 221 12.87 1.40 -13.41
CA GLN A 221 12.84 2.58 -14.28
C GLN A 221 14.11 3.42 -14.17
N ARG A 222 14.67 3.58 -12.96
CA ARG A 222 15.89 4.34 -12.75
C ARG A 222 17.12 3.67 -13.36
N VAL A 223 17.29 2.36 -13.19
CA VAL A 223 18.38 1.63 -13.86
C VAL A 223 18.30 1.82 -15.38
N GLN A 224 17.10 1.67 -15.95
CA GLN A 224 16.89 1.77 -17.39
C GLN A 224 17.04 3.21 -17.94
N ASN A 225 16.54 4.21 -17.22
CA ASN A 225 16.44 5.60 -17.70
C ASN A 225 17.65 6.44 -17.30
N GLU A 226 18.16 6.25 -16.10
CA GLU A 226 19.26 7.02 -15.50
C GLU A 226 20.62 6.30 -15.61
N GLY A 227 20.62 4.97 -15.78
CA GLY A 227 21.85 4.18 -15.84
C GLY A 227 22.52 4.01 -14.46
N VAL A 228 21.75 4.15 -13.38
CA VAL A 228 22.21 3.90 -12.01
C VAL A 228 22.26 2.40 -11.70
N GLU A 229 23.00 2.02 -10.67
CA GLU A 229 22.97 0.66 -10.14
C GLU A 229 21.59 0.32 -9.56
N PHE A 230 21.16 -0.94 -9.73
CA PHE A 230 19.93 -1.41 -9.11
C PHE A 230 20.12 -1.47 -7.59
N TYR A 231 19.32 -0.69 -6.86
CA TYR A 231 19.38 -0.65 -5.40
C TYR A 231 17.99 -0.85 -4.80
N VAL A 232 17.71 -2.10 -4.44
CA VAL A 232 16.59 -2.50 -3.60
C VAL A 232 17.14 -3.46 -2.55
N ASP A 233 16.80 -3.23 -1.28
CA ASP A 233 17.09 -4.18 -0.22
C ASP A 233 16.20 -5.41 -0.40
N GLY A 234 16.80 -6.47 -0.96
CA GLY A 234 16.12 -7.72 -1.29
C GLY A 234 15.85 -8.62 -0.10
N GLN A 235 16.28 -8.26 1.12
CA GLN A 235 16.19 -9.16 2.28
C GLN A 235 14.76 -9.63 2.55
N MET A 236 13.77 -8.73 2.44
CA MET A 236 12.37 -9.08 2.66
C MET A 236 11.68 -9.59 1.39
N THR A 237 12.01 -9.04 0.22
CA THR A 237 11.30 -9.36 -1.04
C THR A 237 11.87 -10.58 -1.76
N ASN A 238 13.08 -11.01 -1.43
CA ASN A 238 13.91 -11.95 -2.18
C ASN A 238 14.17 -11.50 -3.64
N ILE A 239 14.24 -10.19 -3.88
CA ILE A 239 14.57 -9.59 -5.17
C ILE A 239 15.82 -8.73 -4.99
N TRP A 240 16.93 -9.16 -5.57
CA TRP A 240 18.26 -8.57 -5.36
C TRP A 240 18.83 -7.91 -6.61
N SER A 241 18.21 -8.12 -7.76
CA SER A 241 18.70 -7.66 -9.06
C SER A 241 17.62 -7.02 -9.93
N PHE A 242 18.08 -6.26 -10.93
CA PHE A 242 17.23 -5.67 -11.96
C PHE A 242 16.43 -6.75 -12.71
N GLU A 243 17.07 -7.85 -13.10
CA GLU A 243 16.44 -8.95 -13.83
C GLU A 243 15.33 -9.62 -13.00
N GLU A 244 15.59 -9.89 -11.72
CA GLU A 244 14.59 -10.46 -10.82
C GLU A 244 13.40 -9.52 -10.62
N ALA A 245 13.65 -8.21 -10.48
CA ALA A 245 12.59 -7.21 -10.35
C ALA A 245 11.72 -7.15 -11.62
N VAL A 246 12.35 -7.11 -12.79
CA VAL A 246 11.66 -7.16 -14.09
C VAL A 246 10.81 -8.42 -14.22
N LEU A 247 11.32 -9.59 -13.80
CA LEU A 247 10.56 -10.85 -13.85
C LEU A 247 9.39 -10.86 -12.88
N ALA A 248 9.55 -10.27 -11.69
CA ALA A 248 8.52 -10.20 -10.67
C ALA A 248 7.37 -9.22 -11.02
N LEU A 249 7.66 -8.11 -11.68
CA LEU A 249 6.68 -7.06 -12.02
C LEU A 249 5.79 -7.46 -13.20
N GLY A 250 4.48 -7.32 -13.03
CA GLY A 250 3.47 -7.52 -14.08
C GLY A 250 3.15 -6.24 -14.85
N ILE A 251 3.08 -5.12 -14.14
CA ILE A 251 2.99 -3.75 -14.67
C ILE A 251 3.62 -2.81 -13.65
N MET A 252 4.23 -1.71 -14.10
CA MET A 252 4.92 -0.76 -13.23
C MET A 252 4.08 0.49 -12.95
N HIS A 253 4.21 1.00 -11.73
CA HIS A 253 3.81 2.38 -11.40
C HIS A 253 4.72 3.35 -12.15
N LEU A 254 4.17 4.40 -12.77
CA LEU A 254 5.00 5.41 -13.45
C LEU A 254 5.72 6.28 -12.42
N THR A 255 7.04 6.32 -12.52
CA THR A 255 7.86 7.18 -11.66
C THR A 255 8.34 8.41 -12.42
N ASN A 256 8.38 9.56 -11.72
CA ASN A 256 8.92 10.81 -12.24
C ASN A 256 10.45 10.72 -12.38
N THR A 257 10.95 9.98 -13.37
CA THR A 257 12.37 9.95 -13.73
C THR A 257 12.68 11.11 -14.69
N THR A 258 13.88 11.68 -14.57
CA THR A 258 14.35 12.85 -15.36
C THR A 258 14.31 12.69 -16.88
N ARG A 259 14.11 11.48 -17.40
CA ARG A 259 13.96 11.18 -18.84
C ARG A 259 12.56 10.76 -19.27
N SER A 260 11.57 10.79 -18.36
CA SER A 260 10.16 10.49 -18.67
C SER A 260 9.55 11.46 -19.71
N SER A 261 10.20 12.58 -20.01
CA SER A 261 9.87 13.46 -21.13
C SER A 261 10.38 12.95 -22.49
N ARG A 262 9.90 11.78 -22.92
CA ARG A 262 9.71 11.51 -24.36
C ARG A 262 8.29 11.81 -24.84
N LEU A 263 7.58 12.69 -24.12
CA LEU A 263 6.63 13.60 -24.76
C LEU A 263 7.41 14.58 -25.64
N LYS A 264 7.36 14.32 -26.94
CA LYS A 264 7.98 15.05 -28.06
C LYS A 264 8.01 16.59 -27.87
N HIS A 265 9.12 17.16 -27.44
CA HIS A 265 9.52 18.52 -27.84
C HIS A 265 11.04 18.65 -27.95
N PRO A 266 11.60 18.97 -29.14
CA PRO A 266 13.02 19.21 -29.30
C PRO A 266 13.29 20.70 -29.17
N ILE A 267 13.77 21.18 -28.02
CA ILE A 267 14.48 22.46 -27.98
C ILE A 267 15.72 22.30 -27.10
N THR A 268 16.86 22.31 -27.80
CA THR A 268 18.22 22.56 -27.36
C THR A 268 18.32 23.67 -26.33
N ASP A 269 18.71 23.32 -25.11
CA ASP A 269 19.41 24.24 -24.22
C ASP A 269 20.63 23.52 -23.63
N LEU A 270 21.81 24.06 -23.89
CA LEU A 270 23.12 23.54 -23.48
C LEU A 270 23.40 23.77 -21.97
N ALA A 271 22.42 24.28 -21.22
CA ALA A 271 22.36 24.18 -19.76
C ALA A 271 21.89 22.79 -19.25
N SER A 272 21.50 21.88 -20.14
CA SER A 272 21.12 20.48 -19.86
C SER A 272 22.30 19.56 -19.53
N ILE A 273 23.23 20.05 -18.70
CA ILE A 273 24.22 19.23 -18.00
C ILE A 273 23.46 18.06 -17.37
N ALA A 274 23.96 16.85 -17.61
CA ALA A 274 23.33 15.56 -17.28
C ALA A 274 22.44 15.65 -16.03
N PRO A 275 21.20 15.11 -16.08
CA PRO A 275 20.30 15.18 -14.93
C PRO A 275 21.07 14.70 -13.70
N PHE A 276 21.21 15.57 -12.69
CA PHE A 276 21.76 15.16 -11.41
C PHE A 276 21.01 13.91 -10.95
N PRO A 277 21.69 12.90 -10.39
CA PRO A 277 21.02 11.70 -9.92
C PRO A 277 19.89 12.13 -8.97
N GLN A 278 18.65 11.82 -9.31
CA GLN A 278 17.56 12.01 -8.37
C GLN A 278 17.77 11.01 -7.23
N GLY A 279 17.52 11.48 -6.01
CA GLY A 279 17.34 10.64 -4.84
C GLY A 279 16.10 9.76 -4.96
N GLN A 280 15.65 9.22 -3.84
CA GLN A 280 14.48 8.35 -3.79
C GLN A 280 13.48 8.87 -2.75
N PRO A 281 12.20 8.48 -2.83
CA PRO A 281 11.26 8.87 -1.80
C PRO A 281 11.64 8.27 -0.44
N LEU A 282 11.91 9.13 0.54
CA LEU A 282 12.37 8.76 1.89
C LEU A 282 11.47 9.41 2.95
N LEU A 283 11.44 8.82 4.15
CA LEU A 283 10.77 9.36 5.32
C LEU A 283 11.80 9.85 6.33
N GLU A 284 11.61 11.07 6.83
CA GLU A 284 12.32 11.60 7.99
C GLU A 284 11.32 11.87 9.12
N ILE A 285 11.68 11.47 10.35
CA ILE A 285 10.98 11.87 11.56
C ILE A 285 11.86 12.90 12.26
N PHE A 286 11.39 14.14 12.35
CA PHE A 286 12.16 15.25 12.91
C PHE A 286 12.17 15.23 14.43
N TYR A 287 11.00 15.04 15.04
CA TYR A 287 10.87 14.96 16.49
C TYR A 287 9.58 14.23 16.88
N VAL A 288 9.59 13.67 18.08
CA VAL A 288 8.38 13.29 18.80
C VAL A 288 8.38 14.03 20.13
N ARG A 289 7.31 14.75 20.41
CA ARG A 289 7.15 15.55 21.62
C ARG A 289 5.97 15.04 22.43
N VAL A 290 6.21 14.65 23.68
CA VAL A 290 5.13 14.23 24.57
C VAL A 290 4.43 15.45 25.13
N ASN A 291 3.13 15.60 24.86
CA ASN A 291 2.38 16.80 25.23
C ASN A 291 1.74 16.68 26.61
N GLU A 292 1.19 15.52 26.94
CA GLU A 292 0.39 15.29 28.13
C GLU A 292 0.59 13.88 28.64
N ILE A 293 0.62 13.72 29.96
CA ILE A 293 0.64 12.44 30.67
C ILE A 293 -0.45 12.51 31.75
N VAL A 294 -1.31 11.50 31.83
CA VAL A 294 -2.54 11.56 32.62
C VAL A 294 -2.32 11.34 34.14
N GLN A 295 -1.08 11.14 34.64
CA GLN A 295 -0.83 10.86 36.07
C GLN A 295 0.48 11.45 36.65
N SER A 296 0.57 11.44 37.99
CA SER A 296 1.56 12.12 38.84
C SER A 296 3.00 11.59 38.77
N SER A 297 3.22 10.39 38.23
CA SER A 297 4.57 9.93 37.90
C SER A 297 4.88 10.31 36.46
N ASN A 298 5.75 11.31 36.27
CA ASN A 298 6.29 11.75 34.95
C ASN A 298 7.16 10.67 34.27
N THR A 299 6.90 9.39 34.48
CA THR A 299 7.68 8.26 33.99
C THR A 299 6.81 7.40 33.10
N PHE A 300 7.16 7.27 31.83
CA PHE A 300 6.52 6.35 30.90
C PHE A 300 7.59 5.53 30.15
N HIS A 301 7.18 4.37 29.67
CA HIS A 301 8.00 3.51 28.81
C HIS A 301 7.37 3.44 27.44
N GLY A 302 8.15 3.10 26.43
CA GLY A 302 7.55 2.94 25.12
C GLY A 302 8.53 2.65 24.01
N ARG A 303 7.95 2.65 22.81
CA ARG A 303 8.70 2.60 21.56
C ARG A 303 7.97 3.41 20.50
N ILE A 304 8.77 4.00 19.62
CA ILE A 304 8.32 4.57 18.37
C ILE A 304 9.00 3.77 17.29
N TYR A 305 8.22 3.31 16.33
CA TYR A 305 8.73 2.50 15.26
C TYR A 305 8.06 2.88 13.95
N VAL A 306 8.73 2.54 12.86
CA VAL A 306 8.25 2.77 11.51
C VAL A 306 8.23 1.44 10.80
N THR A 307 7.09 1.10 10.22
CA THR A 307 6.96 -0.04 9.30
C THR A 307 6.76 0.50 7.90
N ASP A 308 7.70 0.24 7.01
CA ASP A 308 7.58 0.56 5.57
C ASP A 308 7.65 -0.74 4.74
N SER A 309 7.80 -0.62 3.42
CA SER A 309 7.84 -1.77 2.50
C SER A 309 8.99 -2.76 2.73
N VAL A 310 9.97 -2.42 3.56
CA VAL A 310 11.14 -3.27 3.92
C VAL A 310 11.02 -3.80 5.35
N GLY A 311 9.93 -3.50 6.06
CA GLY A 311 9.64 -3.98 7.40
C GLY A 311 9.80 -2.92 8.48
N SER A 312 9.89 -3.36 9.74
CA SER A 312 9.83 -2.46 10.90
C SER A 312 11.20 -2.05 11.42
N VAL A 313 11.36 -0.77 11.74
CA VAL A 313 12.55 -0.17 12.36
C VAL A 313 12.14 0.57 13.61
N ILE A 314 12.84 0.32 14.71
CA ILE A 314 12.67 1.09 15.94
C ILE A 314 13.45 2.39 15.80
N VAL A 315 12.78 3.52 15.90
CA VAL A 315 13.38 4.87 15.84
C VAL A 315 13.68 5.40 17.24
N TRP A 316 12.93 4.90 18.23
CA TRP A 316 13.13 5.20 19.63
C TRP A 316 12.60 4.06 20.50
N THR A 317 13.30 3.74 21.59
CA THR A 317 12.83 2.78 22.59
C THR A 317 13.44 3.08 23.97
N THR A 318 12.69 2.77 25.02
CA THR A 318 13.13 2.91 26.40
C THR A 318 13.04 1.58 27.13
N ASN A 319 14.05 0.75 26.89
CA ASN A 319 14.21 -0.52 27.62
C ASN A 319 14.40 -0.31 29.13
N ASN A 320 14.75 0.92 29.55
CA ASN A 320 14.85 1.37 30.93
C ASN A 320 14.05 2.67 31.11
N THR A 321 13.56 2.93 32.32
CA THR A 321 12.77 4.10 32.76
C THR A 321 13.41 5.40 32.28
N ILE A 322 12.97 5.91 31.13
CA ILE A 322 13.25 7.29 30.75
C ILE A 322 12.11 8.12 31.31
N THR A 323 12.43 9.00 32.25
CA THR A 323 11.55 10.10 32.65
C THR A 323 11.49 11.06 31.48
N ALA A 324 10.65 10.79 30.48
CA ALA A 324 10.41 11.79 29.46
C ALA A 324 9.45 12.81 30.07
N VAL A 325 9.98 14.02 30.23
CA VAL A 325 9.27 15.13 30.86
C VAL A 325 8.28 15.67 29.85
N THR A 326 7.03 15.85 30.28
CA THR A 326 6.00 16.50 29.49
C THR A 326 6.53 17.82 28.90
N GLY A 327 6.40 17.97 27.58
CA GLY A 327 6.87 19.14 26.86
C GLY A 327 8.27 19.04 26.27
N GLU A 328 9.04 17.98 26.57
CA GLU A 328 10.35 17.71 25.96
C GLU A 328 10.23 16.83 24.69
N GLU A 329 11.21 16.99 23.81
CA GLU A 329 11.39 16.17 22.61
C GLU A 329 12.18 14.91 22.94
N LEU A 330 11.77 13.78 22.35
CA LEU A 330 12.46 12.51 22.52
C LEU A 330 13.77 12.47 21.73
N VAL A 331 14.84 12.01 22.36
CA VAL A 331 16.14 11.81 21.70
C VAL A 331 16.10 10.50 20.92
N PHE A 332 16.06 10.58 19.58
CA PHE A 332 16.08 9.41 18.72
C PHE A 332 17.44 8.71 18.70
N ILE A 333 17.40 7.39 18.56
CA ILE A 333 18.59 6.57 18.30
C ILE A 333 18.96 6.54 16.81
N GLY A 334 18.13 7.18 15.98
CA GLY A 334 18.20 7.13 14.52
C GLY A 334 17.75 5.78 13.96
N PRO A 335 17.20 5.73 12.74
CA PRO A 335 16.81 4.45 12.15
C PRO A 335 18.06 3.65 11.74
N SER A 336 18.02 2.32 11.87
CA SER A 336 19.13 1.43 11.52
C SER A 336 19.42 1.36 10.00
N ARG A 337 18.48 1.85 9.19
CA ARG A 337 18.48 1.91 7.72
C ARG A 337 17.68 3.15 7.27
N PRO A 338 17.74 3.58 5.99
CA PRO A 338 16.81 4.57 5.47
C PRO A 338 15.36 4.07 5.62
N LEU A 339 14.46 5.01 5.92
CA LEU A 339 13.01 4.78 5.92
C LEU A 339 12.45 5.23 4.58
N TYR A 340 11.66 4.38 3.93
CA TYR A 340 11.18 4.62 2.58
C TYR A 340 9.78 5.22 2.58
N ALA A 341 9.52 6.13 1.62
CA ALA A 341 8.22 6.76 1.43
C ALA A 341 7.67 6.55 0.00
N ALA A 342 8.24 5.60 -0.76
CA ALA A 342 7.77 5.27 -2.10
C ALA A 342 6.47 4.43 -2.08
N ASP A 343 6.25 3.69 -0.99
CA ASP A 343 5.09 2.85 -0.75
C ASP A 343 4.40 3.28 0.57
N GLN A 344 3.39 2.52 0.99
CA GLN A 344 2.73 2.74 2.29
C GLN A 344 3.74 2.56 3.44
N PHE A 345 3.64 3.43 4.45
CA PHE A 345 4.32 3.25 5.72
C PHE A 345 3.41 3.62 6.90
N THR A 346 3.76 3.11 8.07
CA THR A 346 3.08 3.38 9.33
C THR A 346 4.10 3.79 10.39
N ILE A 347 3.84 4.91 11.08
CA ILE A 347 4.58 5.34 12.27
C ILE A 347 3.75 4.93 13.49
N GLY A 348 4.17 3.86 14.14
CA GLY A 348 3.51 3.29 15.31
C GLY A 348 4.10 3.84 16.60
N THR A 349 3.22 4.11 17.57
CA THR A 349 3.62 4.55 18.90
C THR A 349 2.97 3.71 19.98
N VAL A 350 3.80 3.26 20.92
CA VAL A 350 3.37 2.54 22.12
C VAL A 350 3.85 3.34 23.31
N LEU A 351 2.92 3.94 24.07
CA LEU A 351 3.20 4.63 25.32
C LEU A 351 2.61 3.81 26.46
N LEU A 352 3.49 3.13 27.20
CA LEU A 352 3.16 2.27 28.33
C LEU A 352 3.35 3.01 29.65
N HIS A 353 2.41 2.77 30.56
CA HIS A 353 2.58 3.09 31.98
C HIS A 353 3.33 1.95 32.68
N SER A 354 4.12 2.28 33.71
CA SER A 354 4.96 1.33 34.46
C SER A 354 4.18 0.20 35.16
N SER A 355 2.85 0.34 35.30
CA SER A 355 1.98 -0.63 35.95
C SER A 355 0.99 -1.35 35.03
N THR A 356 0.96 -1.05 33.73
CA THR A 356 -0.01 -1.65 32.79
C THR A 356 0.66 -2.41 31.65
N THR A 357 0.08 -3.55 31.30
CA THR A 357 0.50 -4.41 30.18
C THR A 357 -0.43 -4.29 28.96
N ALA A 358 -1.45 -3.42 29.02
CA ALA A 358 -2.37 -3.23 27.92
C ALA A 358 -1.79 -2.19 26.94
N ASP A 359 -1.22 -2.67 25.85
CA ASP A 359 -0.76 -1.88 24.72
C ASP A 359 -1.97 -1.35 23.93
N THR A 360 -2.23 -0.04 23.96
CA THR A 360 -3.01 0.59 22.88
C THR A 360 -2.05 1.25 21.94
N GLU A 361 -1.82 0.61 20.81
CA GLU A 361 -1.01 1.14 19.75
C GLU A 361 -1.81 2.17 18.94
N ILE A 362 -1.18 3.30 18.61
CA ILE A 362 -1.75 4.26 17.67
C ILE A 362 -0.75 4.53 16.56
N ASP A 363 -1.30 4.45 15.36
CA ASP A 363 -0.58 4.46 14.10
C ASP A 363 -0.91 5.71 13.30
N ILE A 364 0.14 6.42 12.89
CA ILE A 364 0.04 7.39 11.79
C ILE A 364 0.32 6.63 10.51
N LYS A 365 -0.66 6.58 9.62
CA LYS A 365 -0.53 5.90 8.32
C LYS A 365 -0.23 6.92 7.23
N PHE A 366 0.62 6.54 6.30
CA PHE A 366 0.87 7.25 5.05
C PHE A 366 0.73 6.25 3.90
N ASN A 367 -0.09 6.58 2.91
CA ASN A 367 -0.27 5.75 1.72
C ASN A 367 -0.26 6.64 0.47
N PRO A 368 0.77 6.55 -0.39
CA PRO A 368 0.87 7.39 -1.58
C PRO A 368 -0.15 7.05 -2.68
N PHE A 369 -0.86 5.92 -2.54
CA PHE A 369 -1.88 5.49 -3.49
C PHE A 369 -3.31 5.74 -3.00
N ASP A 370 -3.48 6.22 -1.77
CA ASP A 370 -4.79 6.58 -1.24
C ASP A 370 -5.10 8.03 -1.61
N TYR A 371 -6.09 8.19 -2.49
CA TYR A 371 -6.53 9.49 -2.96
C TYR A 371 -7.16 10.32 -1.82
N TYR A 372 -7.82 9.68 -0.84
CA TYR A 372 -8.45 10.37 0.29
C TYR A 372 -7.44 10.82 1.33
N ALA A 373 -6.37 10.04 1.53
CA ALA A 373 -5.32 10.37 2.49
C ALA A 373 -4.56 11.65 2.10
N GLY A 374 -4.63 12.07 0.83
CA GLY A 374 -3.99 13.29 0.36
C GLY A 374 -2.49 13.27 0.65
N ALA A 375 -1.79 12.21 0.22
CA ALA A 375 -0.37 12.04 0.51
C ALA A 375 0.44 13.27 0.08
N GLU A 376 0.92 14.02 1.07
CA GLU A 376 1.75 15.20 0.87
C GLU A 376 3.23 14.81 0.99
N TYR A 377 3.99 15.14 -0.04
CA TYR A 377 5.44 15.08 -0.01
C TYR A 377 6.04 16.47 0.14
N ASP A 378 7.26 16.52 0.68
CA ASP A 378 8.10 17.71 0.82
C ASP A 378 7.46 18.81 1.70
N VAL A 379 6.54 18.41 2.59
CA VAL A 379 5.89 19.25 3.59
C VAL A 379 6.07 18.61 4.97
N PRO A 380 6.57 19.35 5.98
CA PRO A 380 6.57 18.86 7.35
C PRO A 380 5.14 18.74 7.90
N ILE A 381 4.77 17.54 8.34
CA ILE A 381 3.46 17.22 8.89
C ILE A 381 3.60 17.00 10.40
N ILE A 382 2.77 17.71 11.17
CA ILE A 382 2.60 17.47 12.60
C ILE A 382 1.30 16.71 12.81
N ARG A 383 1.38 15.55 13.46
CA ARG A 383 0.21 14.76 13.87
C ARG A 383 0.23 14.53 15.36
N ARG A 384 -0.90 14.79 16.00
CA ARG A 384 -1.11 14.44 17.41
C ARG A 384 -1.63 13.02 17.50
N ILE A 385 -0.96 12.23 18.32
CA ILE A 385 -1.37 10.90 18.73
C ILE A 385 -1.89 11.01 20.16
N SER A 386 -3.13 10.58 20.42
CA SER A 386 -3.74 10.66 21.75
C SER A 386 -4.17 9.28 22.22
N GLN A 387 -3.58 8.81 23.31
CA GLN A 387 -3.88 7.54 23.98
C GLN A 387 -4.56 7.81 25.33
N THR A 388 -5.10 6.74 25.94
CA THR A 388 -5.73 6.79 27.27
C THR A 388 -4.82 7.42 28.34
N TRP A 389 -3.50 7.26 28.21
CA TRP A 389 -2.53 7.63 29.25
C TRP A 389 -1.72 8.89 28.92
N GLY A 390 -1.91 9.47 27.74
CA GLY A 390 -1.16 10.64 27.32
C GLY A 390 -1.28 10.92 25.83
N SER A 391 -0.57 11.95 25.37
CA SER A 391 -0.51 12.28 23.96
C SER A 391 0.87 12.74 23.54
N ALA A 392 1.20 12.53 22.26
CA ALA A 392 2.44 12.98 21.67
C ALA A 392 2.18 13.61 20.29
N ASN A 393 2.99 14.61 19.93
CA ASN A 393 3.07 15.12 18.57
C ASN A 393 4.24 14.45 17.87
N VAL A 394 3.99 13.88 16.70
CA VAL A 394 5.03 13.40 15.78
C VAL A 394 5.14 14.40 14.64
N CYS A 395 6.34 14.90 14.40
CA CYS A 395 6.66 15.71 13.23
C CYS A 395 7.49 14.89 12.26
N TYR A 396 7.00 14.73 11.04
CA TYR A 396 7.65 13.93 10.00
C TYR A 396 7.47 14.56 8.62
N MET A 397 8.25 14.10 7.65
CA MET A 397 8.10 14.47 6.24
C MET A 397 8.42 13.28 5.35
N ALA A 398 7.50 12.96 4.45
CA ALA A 398 7.79 12.15 3.27
C ALA A 398 8.46 13.07 2.23
N MET A 399 9.65 12.74 1.78
CA MET A 399 10.40 13.49 0.76
C MET A 399 10.22 12.81 -0.58
N THR A 400 10.03 13.56 -1.67
CA THR A 400 10.05 12.98 -3.02
C THR A 400 11.46 12.60 -3.47
N ASN A 401 12.45 13.38 -3.03
CA ASN A 401 13.82 13.35 -3.53
C ASN A 401 14.84 13.32 -2.39
N GLY A 402 14.77 12.27 -1.55
CA GLY A 402 15.66 12.09 -0.40
C GLY A 402 16.97 11.40 -0.76
N LEU A 403 18.06 11.84 -0.12
CA LEU A 403 19.36 11.16 -0.13
C LEU A 403 19.66 10.65 1.29
N TYR A 404 20.07 9.39 1.40
CA TYR A 404 20.52 8.80 2.64
C TYR A 404 22.03 8.54 2.60
N ALA A 405 22.72 8.92 3.67
CA ALA A 405 24.12 8.59 3.89
C ALA A 405 24.31 7.97 5.28
N LYS A 406 24.98 6.81 5.34
CA LYS A 406 25.35 6.16 6.60
C LYS A 406 26.79 6.51 6.97
N ILE A 407 26.97 7.23 8.07
CA ILE A 407 28.29 7.55 8.62
C ILE A 407 28.61 6.58 9.75
N SER A 408 29.70 5.83 9.62
CA SER A 408 30.19 4.92 10.68
C SER A 408 31.44 5.50 11.32
N VAL A 409 31.40 5.77 12.63
CA VAL A 409 32.54 6.28 13.39
C VAL A 409 33.21 5.13 14.14
N ILE A 410 34.46 4.83 13.81
CA ILE A 410 35.27 3.80 14.47
C ILE A 410 36.21 4.49 15.46
N LEU A 411 35.97 4.31 16.75
CA LEU A 411 36.88 4.80 17.79
C LEU A 411 37.96 3.75 18.06
N VAL A 412 39.20 4.07 17.71
CA VAL A 412 40.36 3.19 17.97
C VAL A 412 41.04 3.65 19.27
N LYS A 413 40.99 2.81 20.32
CA LYS A 413 41.72 3.05 21.56
C LYS A 413 43.20 2.76 21.32
N ARG A 414 44.03 3.80 21.33
CA ARG A 414 45.49 3.66 21.24
C ARG A 414 46.04 3.26 22.62
N THR A 415 46.37 2.00 22.80
CA THR A 415 47.16 1.55 23.96
C THR A 415 48.57 2.08 23.78
N MET A 416 49.01 3.02 24.62
CA MET A 416 50.42 3.37 24.71
C MET A 416 51.13 2.23 25.44
N THR A 417 52.00 1.52 24.72
CA THR A 417 52.98 0.57 25.27
C THR A 417 54.15 1.29 25.88
#